data_AF-A0A090Z9T1-F1
#
_entry.id   AF-A0A090Z9T1-F1
#
_cell.length_a   1.000
_cell.length_b   1.000
_cell.length_c   1.000
_cell.angle_alpha   90.00
_cell.angle_beta   90.00
_cell.angle_gamma   90.00
#
_symmetry.space_group_name_H-M   'P 1'
#
loop_
_entity.id
_entity.type
_entity.pdbx_description
1 polymer ?
#
loop_
_entity_poly.entity_id
_entity_poly.type
_entity_poly.pdbx_seq_one_letter_code
_entity_poly.pdbx_strand_id
1 'polypeptide(L)'
;MTPIITSGLAILLTALGILSVLNGVQVPLGIPIIFNGWMTGGWRVGLFQIVLIAISVAMYYPFFKKADAEALADEQAAEAKEREQAAVQA
;
A
#
# COMPACT_ATOMS: atom_id res chain seq x y z
N MET A 1 11.78 1.17 -0.02
CA MET A 1 11.80 2.43 -0.78
C MET A 1 10.54 3.25 -0.56
N THR A 2 9.36 2.66 -0.70
CA THR A 2 8.06 3.32 -0.46
C THR A 2 8.01 4.20 0.80
N PRO A 3 8.36 3.72 2.02
CA PRO A 3 8.27 4.55 3.22
C PRO A 3 9.22 5.75 3.24
N ILE A 4 10.36 5.66 2.55
CA ILE A 4 11.33 6.76 2.47
C ILE A 4 10.76 7.87 1.58
N ILE A 5 10.16 7.48 0.45
CA ILE A 5 9.56 8.42 -0.50
C ILE A 5 8.35 9.13 0.13
N THR A 6 7.44 8.37 0.76
CA THR A 6 6.24 8.94 1.39
C THR A 6 6.60 9.84 2.58
N SER A 7 7.59 9.45 3.39
CA SER A 7 8.05 10.28 4.53
C SER A 7 8.78 11.53 4.06
N GLY A 8 9.62 11.42 3.01
CA GLY A 8 10.29 12.57 2.41
C GLY A 8 9.30 13.59 1.87
N LEU A 9 8.27 13.14 1.13
CA LEU A 9 7.19 13.99 0.64
C LEU A 9 6.43 14.68 1.79
N ALA A 10 6.11 13.93 2.85
CA ALA A 10 5.42 14.49 4.02
C ALA A 10 6.25 15.60 4.70
N ILE A 11 7.55 15.37 4.89
CA ILE A 11 8.46 16.35 5.50
C ILE A 11 8.58 17.61 4.62
N LEU A 12 8.79 17.43 3.31
CA LEU A 12 8.91 18.56 2.38
C LEU A 12 7.66 19.42 2.34
N LEU A 13 6.47 18.80 2.22
CA LEU A 13 5.21 19.55 2.15
C LEU A 13 4.85 20.22 3.48
N THR A 14 5.28 19.65 4.61
CA THR A 14 5.14 20.28 5.93
C THR A 14 6.10 21.47 6.06
N ALA A 15 7.35 21.33 5.61
CA ALA A 15 8.34 22.41 5.62
C ALA A 15 7.94 23.60 4.72
N LEU A 16 7.26 23.33 3.62
CA LEU A 16 6.71 24.35 2.72
C LEU A 16 5.42 25.02 3.26
N GLY A 17 4.91 24.60 4.41
CA GLY A 17 3.68 25.13 5.02
C GLY A 17 2.39 24.73 4.29
N ILE A 18 2.47 23.79 3.34
CA ILE A 18 1.32 23.25 2.62
C ILE A 18 0.50 22.36 3.56
N LEU A 19 1.19 21.46 4.28
CA LEU A 19 0.62 20.65 5.35
C LEU A 19 0.79 21.35 6.70
N SER A 20 -0.19 21.19 7.58
CA SER A 20 -0.07 21.68 8.95
C SER A 20 0.85 20.78 9.77
N VAL A 21 1.56 21.37 10.73
CA VAL A 21 2.27 20.62 11.77
C VAL A 21 1.25 19.82 12.58
N LEU A 22 1.57 18.55 12.85
CA LEU A 22 0.68 17.67 13.60
C LEU A 22 0.55 18.16 15.05
N ASN A 23 -0.67 18.09 15.59
CA ASN A 23 -1.04 18.63 16.90
C ASN A 23 -0.63 17.75 18.11
N GLY A 24 0.12 16.67 17.89
CA GLY A 24 0.61 15.77 18.95
C GLY A 24 -0.44 14.84 19.56
N VAL A 25 -1.68 14.85 19.07
CA VAL A 25 -2.74 13.94 19.53
C VAL A 25 -2.36 12.51 19.21
N GLN A 26 -2.33 11.65 20.23
CA GLN A 26 -2.14 10.22 20.07
C GLN A 26 -3.47 9.58 19.66
N VAL A 27 -3.62 9.31 18.37
CA VAL A 27 -4.80 8.63 17.84
C VAL A 27 -4.67 7.12 18.08
N PRO A 28 -5.67 6.45 18.68
CA PRO A 28 -5.63 5.00 18.90
C PRO A 28 -5.44 4.21 17.60
N LEU A 29 -4.74 3.08 17.72
CA LEU A 29 -4.58 2.13 16.61
C LEU A 29 -5.93 1.48 16.31
N GLY A 30 -6.43 1.65 15.08
CA GLY A 30 -7.76 1.20 14.65
C GLY A 30 -8.58 2.29 13.98
N ILE A 31 -8.26 3.58 14.18
CA ILE A 31 -8.85 4.67 13.40
C ILE A 31 -8.32 4.60 11.95
N PRO A 32 -9.19 4.65 10.93
CA PRO A 32 -8.73 4.63 9.54
C PRO A 32 -7.78 5.80 9.25
N ILE A 33 -6.75 5.53 8.44
CA ILE A 33 -5.60 6.44 8.24
C ILE A 33 -5.99 7.86 7.79
N ILE A 34 -7.07 8.00 7.00
CA ILE A 34 -7.58 9.28 6.52
C ILE A 34 -8.13 10.12 7.68
N PHE A 35 -8.94 9.50 8.55
CA PHE A 35 -9.50 10.16 9.72
C PHE A 35 -8.41 10.47 10.75
N ASN A 36 -7.43 9.57 10.91
CA ASN A 36 -6.27 9.83 11.77
C ASN A 36 -5.50 11.08 11.30
N GLY A 37 -5.19 11.17 9.99
CA GLY A 37 -4.55 12.36 9.41
C GLY A 37 -5.38 13.62 9.59
N TRP A 38 -6.70 13.51 9.45
CA TRP A 38 -7.62 14.63 9.66
C TRP A 38 -7.64 15.13 11.11
N MET A 39 -7.65 14.24 12.08
CA MET A 39 -7.67 14.58 13.50
C MET A 39 -6.34 15.18 13.98
N THR A 40 -5.22 14.74 13.40
CA THR A 40 -3.88 15.17 13.80
C THR A 40 -3.41 16.44 13.11
N GLY A 41 -3.86 16.71 11.88
CA GLY A 41 -3.42 17.85 11.07
C GLY A 41 -4.51 18.47 10.18
N GLY A 42 -5.77 18.33 10.55
CA GLY A 42 -6.89 18.90 9.81
C GLY A 42 -7.07 18.35 8.39
N TRP A 43 -7.93 19.00 7.62
CA TRP A 43 -8.41 18.50 6.32
C TRP A 43 -7.30 18.36 5.27
N ARG A 44 -6.23 19.17 5.36
CA ARG A 44 -5.09 19.10 4.44
C ARG A 44 -4.29 17.82 4.63
N VAL A 45 -4.03 17.42 5.88
CA VAL A 45 -3.33 16.17 6.18
C VAL A 45 -4.22 14.96 5.87
N GLY A 46 -5.52 15.03 6.15
CA GLY A 46 -6.47 14.01 5.72
C GLY A 46 -6.48 13.78 4.21
N LEU A 47 -6.51 14.85 3.41
CA LEU A 47 -6.44 14.75 1.94
C LEU A 47 -5.08 14.21 1.47
N PHE A 48 -4.00 14.65 2.10
CA PHE A 48 -2.66 14.14 1.81
C PHE A 48 -2.54 12.63 2.07
N GLN A 49 -3.23 12.09 3.07
CA GLN A 49 -3.27 10.64 3.29
C GLN A 49 -3.89 9.88 2.11
N ILE A 50 -4.92 10.43 1.46
CA ILE A 50 -5.49 9.83 0.24
C ILE A 50 -4.45 9.79 -0.88
N VAL A 51 -3.70 10.88 -1.06
CA VAL A 51 -2.60 10.96 -2.03
C VAL A 51 -1.51 9.94 -1.72
N LEU A 52 -1.11 9.81 -0.45
CA LEU A 52 -0.11 8.83 -0.03
C LEU A 52 -0.55 7.38 -0.29
N ILE A 53 -1.84 7.07 -0.09
CA ILE A 53 -2.39 5.75 -0.43
C ILE A 53 -2.29 5.51 -1.93
N ALA A 54 -2.70 6.49 -2.76
CA ALA A 54 -2.63 6.36 -4.22
C ALA A 54 -1.18 6.14 -4.71
N ILE A 55 -0.22 6.91 -4.18
CA ILE A 55 1.21 6.74 -4.50
C ILE A 55 1.69 5.36 -4.04
N SER A 56 1.29 4.93 -2.85
CA SER A 56 1.68 3.60 -2.32
C SER A 56 1.13 2.49 -3.20
N VAL A 57 -0.14 2.56 -3.61
CA VAL A 57 -0.75 1.59 -4.54
C VAL A 57 0.01 1.59 -5.86
N ALA A 58 0.29 2.76 -6.45
CA ALA A 58 1.04 2.85 -7.70
C ALA A 58 2.45 2.25 -7.60
N MET A 59 3.12 2.46 -6.46
CA MET A 59 4.44 1.87 -6.20
C MET A 59 4.39 0.36 -5.99
N TYR A 60 3.38 -0.15 -5.29
CA TYR A 60 3.26 -1.59 -4.98
C TYR A 60 2.65 -2.40 -6.12
N TYR A 61 1.82 -1.79 -6.97
CA TYR A 61 1.14 -2.45 -8.08
C TYR A 61 2.06 -3.29 -9.00
N PRO A 62 3.23 -2.81 -9.46
CA PRO A 62 4.11 -3.63 -10.31
C PRO A 62 4.65 -4.86 -9.58
N PHE A 63 4.93 -4.76 -8.28
CA PHE A 63 5.39 -5.90 -7.48
C PHE A 63 4.27 -6.90 -7.25
N PHE A 64 3.08 -6.41 -6.94
CA PHE A 64 1.90 -7.23 -6.78
C PHE A 64 1.58 -8.00 -8.06
N LYS A 65 1.58 -7.31 -9.20
CA LYS A 65 1.34 -7.93 -10.52
C LYS A 65 2.37 -9.02 -10.85
N LYS A 66 3.64 -8.81 -10.50
CA LYS A 66 4.68 -9.83 -10.73
C LYS A 66 4.47 -11.05 -9.82
N ALA A 67 4.21 -10.82 -8.54
CA ALA A 67 3.97 -11.90 -7.58
C ALA A 67 2.72 -12.72 -7.94
N ASP A 68 1.66 -12.04 -8.39
CA ASP A 68 0.41 -12.65 -8.86
C ASP A 68 0.65 -13.52 -10.12
N ALA A 69 1.44 -13.04 -11.08
CA ALA A 69 1.78 -13.81 -12.28
C ALA A 69 2.63 -15.05 -11.97
N GLU A 70 3.53 -14.97 -10.99
CA GLU A 70 4.36 -16.09 -10.55
C GLU A 70 3.51 -17.17 -9.85
N ALA A 71 2.63 -16.74 -8.94
CA ALA A 71 1.68 -17.65 -8.29
C ALA A 71 0.76 -18.36 -9.28
N LEU A 72 0.24 -17.63 -10.28
CA LEU A 72 -0.60 -18.22 -11.33
C LEU A 72 0.16 -19.28 -12.16
N ALA A 73 1.44 -19.04 -12.47
CA ALA A 73 2.25 -20.01 -13.19
C ALA A 73 2.49 -21.29 -12.38
N ASP A 74 2.72 -21.15 -11.07
CA ASP A 74 2.88 -22.27 -10.15
C ASP A 74 1.60 -23.10 -10.01
N GLU A 75 0.44 -22.43 -9.90
CA GLU A 75 -0.89 -23.08 -9.87
C GLU A 75 -1.13 -23.90 -11.15
N GLN A 76 -0.86 -23.32 -12.32
CA GLN A 76 -1.03 -24.02 -13.61
C GLN A 76 -0.08 -25.21 -13.74
N ALA A 77 1.17 -25.09 -13.29
CA ALA A 77 2.13 -26.18 -13.31
C ALA A 77 1.74 -27.32 -12.34
N ALA A 78 1.16 -26.99 -11.19
CA ALA A 78 0.62 -27.97 -10.25
C ALA A 78 -0.57 -28.73 -10.84
N GLU A 79 -1.55 -28.02 -11.41
CA GLU A 79 -2.71 -28.65 -12.06
C GLU A 79 -2.31 -29.57 -13.23
N ALA A 80 -1.32 -29.16 -14.04
CA ALA A 80 -0.83 -29.98 -15.14
C ALA A 80 -0.20 -31.29 -14.64
N LYS A 81 0.61 -31.24 -13.58
CA LYS A 81 1.20 -32.43 -12.95
C LYS A 81 0.16 -33.35 -12.36
N GLU A 82 -0.87 -32.81 -11.69
CA GLU A 82 -1.96 -33.62 -11.13
C GLU A 82 -2.75 -34.33 -12.23
N ARG A 83 -3.03 -33.67 -13.36
CA ARG A 83 -3.70 -34.31 -14.52
C ARG A 83 -2.85 -35.37 -15.18
N GLU A 84 -1.55 -35.14 -15.33
CA GLU A 84 -0.63 -36.13 -15.88
C GLU A 84 -0.55 -37.37 -14.98
N GLN A 85 -0.47 -37.17 -13.66
CA GLN A 85 -0.51 -38.27 -12.69
C GLN A 85 -1.84 -39.04 -12.73
N ALA A 86 -2.97 -38.35 -12.84
CA ALA A 86 -4.28 -38.99 -12.96
C ALA A 86 -4.43 -39.78 -14.26
N ALA A 87 -3.85 -39.31 -15.37
CA ALA A 87 -3.89 -40.00 -16.66
C ALA A 87 -2.95 -41.22 -16.73
N VAL A 88 -1.83 -41.20 -16.01
CA VAL A 88 -0.88 -42.34 -15.92
C VAL A 88 -1.40 -43.43 -14.96
N GLN A 89 -2.27 -43.09 -14.01
CA GLN A 89 -2.85 -44.03 -13.05
C GLN A 89 -4.17 -44.68 -13.53
N ALA A 90 -4.71 -44.27 -14.70
CA ALA A 90 -5.92 -44.81 -15.31
C ALA A 90 -5.60 -45.82 -16.43
#